data_AF-A0A124JW27-F1
#
_entry.id   AF-A0A124JW27-F1
#
_cell.length_a   1.000
_cell.length_b   1.000
_cell.length_c   1.000
_cell.angle_alpha   90.00
_cell.angle_beta   90.00
_cell.angle_gamma   90.00
#
_symmetry.space_group_name_H-M   'P 1'
#
loop_
_entity.id
_entity.type
_entity.pdbx_description
1 polymer ?
#
loop_
_entity_poly.entity_id
_entity_poly.type
_entity_poly.pdbx_seq_one_letter_code
_entity_poly.pdbx_strand_id
1 'polypeptide(L)' 'MALSYEFLIERAEQSASEAAGALLDNVRDRALRAEKAWRTMATDLREVAEGRERARLERLAAAVATT' A
#
# COMPACT_ATOMS: atom_id res chain seq x y z
N MET A 1 -11.50 -2.36 -11.66
CA MET A 1 -10.60 -1.22 -11.39
C MET A 1 -9.46 -1.72 -10.52
N ALA A 2 -8.21 -1.53 -10.94
CA ALA A 2 -7.07 -1.75 -10.05
C ALA A 2 -6.96 -0.52 -9.14
N LEU A 3 -6.78 -0.74 -7.83
CA LEU A 3 -6.57 0.34 -6.87
C LEU A 3 -5.11 0.82 -7.02
N SER A 4 -4.89 2.13 -7.14
CA SER A 4 -3.53 2.70 -7.20
C SER A 4 -2.95 2.91 -5.80
N TYR A 5 -1.63 3.06 -5.71
CA TYR A 5 -0.97 3.36 -4.44
C TYR A 5 -1.48 4.68 -3.87
N GLU A 6 -1.60 5.73 -4.69
CA GLU A 6 -2.06 7.05 -4.24
C GLU A 6 -3.46 6.97 -3.66
N PHE A 7 -4.37 6.24 -4.32
CA PHE A 7 -5.73 6.04 -3.83
C PHE A 7 -5.75 5.35 -2.47
N LEU A 8 -4.94 4.30 -2.29
CA LEU A 8 -4.89 3.56 -1.02
C LEU A 8 -4.34 4.42 0.12
N ILE A 9 -3.33 5.26 -0.16
CA ILE A 9 -2.79 6.21 0.82
C ILE A 9 -3.81 7.29 1.18
N GLU A 10 -4.51 7.87 0.20
CA GLU A 10 -5.54 8.88 0.45
C GLU A 10 -6.65 8.33 1.37
N ARG A 11 -7.07 7.07 1.14
CA ARG A 11 -8.07 6.40 1.99
C ARG A 11 -7.54 6.10 3.40
N ALA A 12 -6.25 5.77 3.52
CA ALA A 12 -5.61 5.61 4.82
C ALA A 12 -5.59 6.93 5.60
N GLU A 13 -5.19 8.03 4.97
CA GLU A 13 -5.13 9.38 5.57
C GLU A 13 -6.51 9.90 5.98
N GLN A 14 -7.52 9.66 5.13
CA GLN A 14 -8.91 9.97 5.47
C GLN A 14 -9.37 9.21 6.73
N SER A 15 -9.04 7.93 6.81
CA SER A 15 -9.39 7.08 7.97
C SER A 15 -8.64 7.51 9.23
N ALA A 16 -7.37 7.93 9.10
CA ALA A 16 -6.59 8.49 10.21
C ALA A 16 -7.20 9.80 10.73
N SER A 17 -7.66 10.66 9.82
CA SER A 17 -8.32 11.92 10.15
C SER A 17 -9.66 11.69 10.86
N GLU A 18 -10.44 10.69 10.42
CA GLU A 18 -11.66 10.27 11.10
C GLU A 18 -11.37 9.75 12.51
N ALA A 19 -10.34 8.93 12.68
CA ALA A 19 -9.93 8.44 13.99
C ALA A 19 -9.51 9.59 14.93
N ALA A 20 -8.78 10.58 14.42
CA ALA A 20 -8.34 11.74 15.20
C ALA A 20 -9.51 12.64 15.64
N GLY A 21 -10.56 12.75 14.83
CA GLY A 21 -11.77 13.52 15.14
C GLY A 21 -12.85 12.76 15.92
N ALA A 22 -12.66 11.45 16.16
CA ALA A 22 -13.67 10.61 16.77
C ALA A 22 -13.84 10.91 18.27
N LEU A 23 -15.08 11.19 18.68
CA LEU A 23 -15.45 11.41 20.09
C LEU A 23 -15.70 10.09 20.84
N LEU A 24 -16.08 9.04 20.12
CA LEU A 24 -16.38 7.73 20.68
C LEU A 24 -15.25 6.75 20.36
N ASP A 25 -14.80 6.00 21.37
CA ASP A 25 -13.72 5.03 21.23
C ASP A 25 -14.03 3.96 20.17
N ASN A 26 -15.28 3.50 20.09
CA ASN A 26 -15.69 2.50 19.09
C ASN A 26 -15.58 3.01 17.64
N VAL A 27 -15.81 4.32 17.42
CA VAL A 27 -15.64 4.97 16.12
C VAL A 27 -14.15 5.12 15.82
N ARG A 28 -13.37 5.60 16.79
CA ARG A 28 -11.91 5.70 16.67
C ARG A 28 -11.28 4.38 16.28
N ASP A 29 -11.63 3.31 17.01
CA ASP A 29 -11.05 1.98 16.78
C ASP A 29 -11.45 1.40 15.42
N ARG A 30 -12.67 1.67 14.96
CA ARG A 30 -13.10 1.28 13.61
C ARG A 30 -12.29 2.03 12.54
N ALA A 31 -12.13 3.33 12.70
CA ALA A 31 -11.37 4.16 11.77
C ALA A 31 -9.88 3.75 11.71
N LEU A 32 -9.26 3.45 12.86
CA LEU A 32 -7.90 2.92 12.93
C LEU A 32 -7.75 1.55 12.24
N ARG A 33 -8.75 0.66 12.36
CA ARG A 33 -8.75 -0.61 11.62
C ARG A 33 -8.85 -0.40 10.12
N ALA A 34 -9.66 0.57 9.68
CA ALA A 34 -9.76 0.93 8.27
C ALA A 34 -8.44 1.52 7.75
N GLU A 35 -7.84 2.46 8.46
CA GLU A 35 -6.51 3.00 8.15
C GLU A 35 -5.48 1.87 7.97
N LYS A 36 -5.40 0.96 8.95
CA LYS A 36 -4.47 -0.16 8.90
C LYS A 36 -4.68 -1.01 7.66
N ALA A 37 -5.93 -1.34 7.33
CA ALA A 37 -6.25 -2.13 6.13
C ALA A 37 -5.78 -1.43 4.85
N TRP A 38 -6.05 -0.12 4.71
CA TRP A 38 -5.63 0.65 3.55
C TRP A 38 -4.10 0.72 3.43
N ARG A 39 -3.39 0.93 4.54
CA ARG A 39 -1.93 0.94 4.55
C ARG A 39 -1.34 -0.41 4.17
N THR A 40 -1.89 -1.51 4.68
CA THR A 40 -1.45 -2.87 4.29
C THR A 40 -1.60 -3.07 2.78
N MET A 41 -2.76 -2.72 2.21
CA MET A 41 -2.96 -2.85 0.75
C MET A 41 -1.98 -1.99 -0.05
N ALA A 42 -1.65 -0.79 0.42
CA ALA A 42 -0.68 0.09 -0.24
C ALA A 42 0.73 -0.51 -0.21
N THR A 43 1.13 -1.08 0.94
CA THR A 43 2.40 -1.80 1.09
C THR A 43 2.46 -3.01 0.16
N ASP A 44 1.43 -3.86 0.15
CA ASP A 44 1.40 -5.05 -0.70
C ASP A 44 1.53 -4.68 -2.19
N LEU A 45 0.82 -3.62 -2.62
CA LEU A 45 0.90 -3.13 -3.99
C LEU A 45 2.32 -2.69 -4.37
N ARG A 46 2.99 -1.99 -3.44
CA ARG A 46 4.37 -1.53 -3.61
C ARG A 46 5.34 -2.70 -3.66
N GLU A 47 5.23 -3.66 -2.74
CA GLU A 47 6.08 -4.84 -2.70
C GLU A 47 5.98 -5.67 -3.99
N VAL A 48 4.77 -5.83 -4.51
CA VAL A 48 4.55 -6.50 -5.80
C VAL A 48 5.19 -5.71 -6.96
N ALA A 49 5.07 -4.38 -6.97
CA ALA A 49 5.69 -3.55 -8.00
C ALA A 49 7.22 -3.64 -7.96
N GLU A 50 7.82 -3.52 -6.78
CA GLU A 50 9.25 -3.66 -6.57
C GLU A 50 9.74 -5.07 -6.92
N GLY A 51 8.99 -6.11 -6.57
CA GLY A 51 9.31 -7.49 -6.92
C GLY A 51 9.35 -7.73 -8.44
N ARG A 52 8.40 -7.14 -9.19
CA ARG A 52 8.40 -7.21 -10.66
C ARG A 52 9.62 -6.51 -11.26
N GLU A 53 10.02 -5.36 -10.72
CA GLU A 53 11.19 -4.64 -11.22
C GLU A 53 12.49 -5.39 -10.91
N ARG A 54 12.65 -5.94 -9.70
CA ARG A 54 13.80 -6.81 -9.38
C ARG A 54 13.91 -7.99 -10.36
N ALA A 55 12.82 -8.71 -10.59
CA ALA A 55 12.81 -9.83 -11.53
C ALA A 55 13.06 -9.40 -13.00
N ARG A 56 12.76 -8.15 -13.37
CA ARG A 56 13.11 -7.60 -14.69
C ARG A 56 14.61 -7.36 -14.78
N LEU A 57 15.20 -6.72 -13.78
CA LEU A 57 16.64 -6.41 -13.74
C LEU A 57 17.48 -7.70 -13.72
N GLU A 58 17.08 -8.70 -12.94
CA GLU A 58 17.74 -10.01 -12.90
C GLU A 58 17.75 -10.70 -14.26
N ARG A 59 16.61 -10.68 -14.99
CA ARG A 59 16.52 -11.23 -16.35
C ARG A 59 17.41 -10.51 -17.34
N LEU A 60 17.47 -9.18 -17.27
CA LEU A 60 18.34 -8.37 -18.13
C LEU A 60 19.82 -8.65 -17.83
N ALA A 61 20.20 -8.74 -16.55
CA ALA A 61 21.56 -9.08 -16.14
C ALA A 61 21.96 -10.48 -16.63
N ALA A 62 21.07 -11.47 -16.51
CA ALA A 62 21.31 -12.83 -17.00
C ALA A 62 21.47 -12.87 -18.53
N ALA A 63 20.67 -12.09 -19.27
CA ALA A 63 20.77 -12.01 -20.73
C ALA A 63 22.11 -11.40 -21.19
N VAL A 64 22.58 -10.34 -20.51
CA VAL A 64 23.88 -9.72 -20.79
C VAL A 64 25.03 -10.65 -20.43
N ALA A 65 24.96 -11.39 -19.33
CA ALA A 65 26.02 -12.32 -18.91
C ALA A 65 26.19 -13.54 -19.84
N THR A 66 25.20 -13.82 -20.69
CA THR A 66 25.21 -14.96 -21.63
C THR A 66 25.68 -14.55 -23.04
N THR A 67 25.97 -13.25 -23.27
CA THR A 67 26.46 -12.70 -24.55
C THR A 67 27.92 -12.30 -24.42
#